data_AF-A0A3Q9KUX4-F1
#
_entry.id   AF-A0A3Q9KUX4-F1
#
_cell.length_a   1.000
_cell.length_b   1.000
_cell.length_c   1.000
_cell.angle_alpha   90.00
_cell.angle_beta   90.00
_cell.angle_gamma   90.00
#
_symmetry.space_group_name_H-M   'P 1'
#
loop_
_entity.id
_entity.type
_entity.pdbx_description
1 polymer ?
#
loop_
_entity_poly.entity_id
_entity_poly.type
_entity_poly.pdbx_seq_one_letter_code
_entity_poly.pdbx_strand_id
1 'polypeptide(L)'
;MWGSAPAGALGPLDITYGSDSDTREGAFKNGTFEATLPLKDDALYFHVMAQLQGSGDINCSVTVAGHTKKAHASGGYNICDAQVSSGLLGGWN
;
A
#
# COMPACT_ATOMS: atom_id res chain seq x y z
N MET A 1 2.20 4.91 -2.57
CA MET A 1 2.46 3.97 -3.66
C MET A 1 2.82 4.73 -4.91
N TRP A 2 3.70 4.20 -5.73
CA TRP A 2 4.11 4.84 -6.99
C TRP A 2 4.45 3.76 -8.01
N GLY A 3 4.38 4.10 -9.29
CA GLY A 3 4.68 3.14 -10.35
C GLY A 3 4.39 3.67 -11.74
N SER A 4 4.73 2.88 -12.73
CA SER A 4 4.49 3.16 -14.15
C SER A 4 4.22 1.86 -14.91
N ALA A 5 3.81 1.95 -16.19
CA ALA A 5 3.76 0.80 -17.07
C ALA A 5 4.70 1.02 -18.28
N PRO A 6 5.33 -0.05 -18.82
CA PRO A 6 6.30 0.08 -19.92
C PRO A 6 5.78 0.72 -21.21
N ALA A 7 4.47 0.77 -21.44
CA ALA A 7 3.83 1.32 -22.65
C ALA A 7 2.99 2.59 -22.41
N GLY A 8 3.02 3.18 -21.21
CA GLY A 8 2.19 4.35 -20.86
C GLY A 8 1.62 4.28 -19.45
N ALA A 9 0.40 4.79 -19.27
CA ALA A 9 -0.29 4.77 -17.97
C ALA A 9 -0.50 3.32 -17.50
N LEU A 10 -0.27 3.09 -16.20
CA LEU A 10 -0.63 1.85 -15.52
C LEU A 10 -2.07 1.44 -15.85
N GLY A 11 -2.29 0.13 -16.04
CA GLY A 11 -3.64 -0.41 -16.07
C GLY A 11 -4.38 -0.13 -14.75
N PRO A 12 -5.70 -0.43 -14.69
CA PRO A 12 -6.45 -0.24 -13.47
C PRO A 12 -5.78 -0.96 -12.28
N LEU A 13 -5.87 -0.33 -11.12
CA LEU A 13 -5.32 -0.83 -9.86
C LEU A 13 -6.46 -0.88 -8.86
N ASP A 14 -6.66 -2.04 -8.25
CA ASP A 14 -7.53 -2.16 -7.10
C ASP A 14 -6.70 -1.93 -5.85
N ILE A 15 -6.96 -0.82 -5.17
CA ILE A 15 -6.15 -0.35 -4.04
C ILE A 15 -7.01 -0.40 -2.80
N THR A 16 -6.53 -1.11 -1.78
CA THR A 16 -7.10 -1.07 -0.44
C THR A 16 -6.04 -0.63 0.55
N TYR A 17 -6.43 0.18 1.54
CA TYR A 17 -5.51 0.65 2.57
C TYR A 17 -6.27 0.91 3.87
N GLY A 18 -5.56 0.87 4.99
CA GLY A 18 -6.20 1.10 6.28
C GLY A 18 -5.51 0.41 7.45
N SER A 19 -6.21 0.34 8.57
CA SER A 19 -5.80 -0.43 9.75
C SER A 19 -6.56 -1.76 9.85
N ASP A 20 -6.31 -2.49 10.91
CA ASP A 20 -7.04 -3.71 11.28
C ASP A 20 -8.56 -3.50 11.49
N SER A 21 -8.98 -2.28 11.81
CA SER A 21 -10.37 -1.91 12.10
C SER A 21 -10.99 -0.91 11.10
N ASP A 22 -10.24 -0.50 10.07
CA ASP A 22 -10.67 0.49 9.06
C ASP A 22 -10.06 0.09 7.71
N THR A 23 -10.87 -0.16 6.69
CA THR A 23 -10.40 -0.47 5.33
C THR A 23 -11.07 0.47 4.34
N ARG A 24 -10.27 1.08 3.47
CA ARG A 24 -10.69 2.10 2.52
C ARG A 24 -10.17 1.78 1.13
N GLU A 25 -10.86 2.31 0.12
CA GLU A 25 -10.44 2.20 -1.28
C GLU A 25 -9.58 3.39 -1.69
N GLY A 26 -8.47 3.10 -2.35
CA GLY A 26 -7.56 4.09 -2.91
C GLY A 26 -7.82 4.34 -4.39
N ALA A 27 -7.40 5.50 -4.88
CA ALA A 27 -7.46 5.83 -6.30
C ALA A 27 -6.07 6.21 -6.81
N PHE A 28 -5.56 5.45 -7.78
CA PHE A 28 -4.28 5.74 -8.42
C PHE A 28 -4.45 6.83 -9.47
N LYS A 29 -3.72 7.93 -9.33
CA LYS A 29 -3.80 9.07 -10.26
C LYS A 29 -2.41 9.62 -10.53
N ASN A 30 -2.14 9.91 -11.80
CA ASN A 30 -0.88 10.53 -12.23
C ASN A 30 0.39 9.78 -11.76
N GLY A 31 0.36 8.44 -11.76
CA GLY A 31 1.52 7.62 -11.39
C GLY A 31 1.74 7.43 -9.89
N THR A 32 0.84 7.93 -9.04
CA THR A 32 0.97 7.82 -7.57
C THR A 32 -0.38 7.63 -6.87
N PHE A 33 -0.31 7.13 -5.65
CA PHE A 33 -1.37 7.17 -4.66
C PHE A 33 -0.76 7.43 -3.28
N GLU A 34 -1.27 8.44 -2.58
CA GLU A 34 -0.85 8.81 -1.23
C GLU A 34 -2.07 9.03 -0.35
N ALA A 35 -1.98 8.55 0.90
CA ALA A 35 -3.00 8.77 1.91
C ALA A 35 -2.36 8.82 3.30
N THR A 36 -2.97 9.62 4.18
CA THR A 36 -2.58 9.74 5.58
C THR A 36 -3.78 9.39 6.46
N LEU A 37 -3.55 8.56 7.46
CA LEU A 37 -4.54 8.14 8.44
C LEU A 37 -4.12 8.59 9.84
N PRO A 38 -5.08 8.91 10.74
CA PRO A 38 -4.75 9.11 12.14
C PRO A 38 -4.20 7.81 12.74
N LEU A 39 -3.14 7.94 13.55
CA LEU A 39 -2.61 6.82 14.32
C LEU A 39 -3.54 6.55 15.50
N LYS A 40 -4.06 5.32 15.60
CA LYS A 40 -4.85 4.85 16.74
C LYS A 40 -3.98 3.96 17.62
N ASP A 41 -4.04 4.14 18.93
CA ASP A 41 -3.19 3.44 19.89
C ASP A 41 -3.50 1.94 20.01
N ASP A 42 -4.70 1.52 19.62
CA ASP A 42 -5.18 0.14 19.62
C ASP A 42 -5.05 -0.57 18.26
N ALA A 43 -4.51 0.11 17.23
CA ALA A 43 -4.35 -0.48 15.91
C ALA A 43 -3.28 -1.58 15.89
N LEU A 44 -3.66 -2.77 15.42
CA LEU A 44 -2.76 -3.92 15.34
C LEU A 44 -1.83 -3.89 14.11
N TYR A 45 -2.27 -3.25 13.04
CA TYR A 45 -1.47 -3.04 11.83
C TYR A 45 -2.02 -1.90 10.99
N PHE A 46 -1.18 -1.38 10.10
CA PHE A 46 -1.58 -0.59 8.94
C PHE A 46 -1.06 -1.25 7.67
N HIS A 47 -1.86 -1.21 6.62
CA HIS A 47 -1.53 -1.85 5.35
C HIS A 47 -1.91 -0.98 4.15
N VAL A 48 -1.25 -1.28 3.04
CA VAL A 48 -1.69 -0.92 1.70
C VAL A 48 -1.49 -2.14 0.81
N MET A 49 -2.53 -2.48 0.07
CA MET A 49 -2.52 -3.51 -0.96
C MET A 49 -2.91 -2.85 -2.28
N ALA A 50 -2.20 -3.21 -3.35
CA ALA A 50 -2.58 -2.83 -4.70
C ALA A 50 -2.41 -4.00 -5.65
N GLN A 51 -3.51 -4.39 -6.29
CA GLN A 51 -3.49 -5.40 -7.32
C GLN A 51 -3.49 -4.76 -8.70
N LEU A 52 -2.53 -5.14 -9.53
CA LEU A 52 -2.53 -4.83 -10.95
C LEU A 52 -3.70 -5.56 -11.63
N GLN A 53 -4.55 -4.86 -12.37
CA GLN A 53 -5.60 -5.48 -13.20
C GLN A 53 -5.16 -5.62 -14.68
N GLY A 54 -3.89 -5.92 -14.88
CA GLY A 54 -3.22 -5.91 -16.18
C GLY A 54 -1.71 -5.79 -16.00
N SER A 55 -1.01 -5.28 -17.02
CA SER A 55 0.43 -5.06 -16.94
C SER A 55 0.78 -3.80 -16.12
N GLY A 56 1.89 -3.87 -15.39
CA GLY A 56 2.46 -2.71 -14.73
C GLY A 56 3.68 -3.04 -13.88
N ASP A 57 4.23 -2.00 -13.27
CA ASP A 57 5.29 -2.06 -12.27
C ASP A 57 4.97 -1.04 -11.17
N ILE A 58 4.71 -1.52 -9.96
CA ILE A 58 4.29 -0.71 -8.82
C ILE A 58 5.13 -1.01 -7.59
N ASN A 59 5.37 0.03 -6.82
CA ASN A 59 5.94 -0.02 -5.49
C ASN A 59 4.91 0.52 -4.50
N CYS A 60 4.81 -0.14 -3.36
CA CYS A 60 3.93 0.28 -2.28
C CYS A 60 4.71 0.33 -0.98
N SER A 61 4.30 1.24 -0.09
CA SER A 61 4.92 1.40 1.21
C SER A 61 3.94 1.91 2.23
N VAL A 62 4.13 1.49 3.48
CA VAL A 62 3.43 2.01 4.65
C VAL A 62 4.48 2.50 5.63
N THR A 63 4.25 3.69 6.19
CA THR A 63 5.08 4.25 7.25
C THR A 63 4.21 4.53 8.47
N VAL A 64 4.56 3.96 9.62
CA VAL A 64 3.89 4.22 10.91
C VAL A 64 4.95 4.54 11.95
N ALA A 65 4.81 5.69 12.63
CA ALA A 65 5.72 6.14 13.68
C ALA A 65 7.23 6.02 13.30
N GLY A 66 7.59 6.30 12.05
CA GLY A 66 8.95 6.21 11.54
C GLY A 66 9.39 4.84 11.01
N HIS A 67 8.59 3.79 11.23
CA HIS A 67 8.85 2.45 10.69
C HIS A 67 8.22 2.30 9.32
N THR A 68 9.02 1.91 8.33
CA THR A 68 8.55 1.79 6.93
C THR A 68 8.69 0.37 6.44
N LYS A 69 7.60 -0.14 5.86
CA LYS A 69 7.60 -1.38 5.07
C LYS A 69 7.33 -1.06 3.62
N LYS A 70 7.98 -1.82 2.73
CA LYS A 70 7.90 -1.63 1.29
C LYS A 70 7.66 -2.99 0.64
N ALA A 71 6.95 -2.96 -0.47
CA ALA A 71 6.82 -4.08 -1.37
C ALA A 71 6.82 -3.59 -2.82
N HIS A 72 6.93 -4.55 -3.72
CA HIS A 72 7.03 -4.33 -5.16
C HIS A 72 6.26 -5.42 -5.88
N ALA A 73 5.60 -5.05 -6.98
CA ALA A 73 4.93 -5.97 -7.88
C ALA A 73 5.09 -5.50 -9.31
N SER A 74 5.42 -6.42 -10.21
CA SER A 74 5.52 -6.14 -11.64
C SER A 74 4.96 -7.30 -12.46
N GLY A 75 4.58 -7.02 -13.72
CA GLY A 75 3.97 -8.00 -14.60
C GLY A 75 2.45 -7.90 -14.65
N GLY A 76 1.77 -9.02 -14.92
CA GLY A 76 0.32 -9.10 -15.05
C GLY A 76 -0.35 -9.66 -13.80
N TYR A 77 -1.41 -9.02 -13.30
CA TYR A 77 -2.23 -9.55 -12.19
C TYR A 77 -1.48 -9.87 -10.89
N ASN A 78 -0.42 -9.12 -10.60
CA ASN A 78 0.36 -9.24 -9.37
C ASN A 78 -0.06 -8.22 -8.32
N ILE A 79 0.23 -8.55 -7.06
CA ILE A 79 -0.18 -7.77 -5.88
C ILE A 79 1.05 -7.19 -5.20
N CYS A 80 1.01 -5.88 -4.96
CA CYS A 80 1.91 -5.20 -4.04
C CYS A 80 1.24 -5.12 -2.67
N ASP A 81 1.81 -5.78 -1.66
CA ASP A 81 1.30 -5.80 -0.30
C ASP A 81 2.39 -5.31 0.66
N ALA A 82 2.13 -4.18 1.32
CA ALA A 82 2.99 -3.69 2.39
C ALA A 82 2.16 -3.49 3.66
N GLN A 83 2.63 -4.06 4.76
CA GLN A 83 2.02 -3.96 6.08
C GLN A 83 3.07 -3.66 7.14
N VAL A 84 2.75 -2.75 8.05
CA VAL A 84 3.49 -2.49 9.30
C VAL A 84 2.60 -2.93 10.45
N SER A 85 3.11 -3.77 11.35
CA SER A 85 2.34 -4.33 12.46
C SER A 85 2.79 -3.75 13.80
N SER A 86 1.90 -3.69 14.79
CA SER A 86 2.26 -3.36 16.17
C SER A 86 2.99 -4.52 16.82
N GLY A 87 4.12 -4.25 17.49
CA GLY A 87 4.88 -5.25 18.23
C GLY A 87 4.24 -5.61 19.58
N LEU A 88 4.45 -6.85 20.04
CA LEU A 88 3.92 -7.38 21.32
C LEU A 88 4.36 -6.58 22.56
N LEU A 89 5.50 -5.88 22.48
CA LEU A 89 6.08 -5.08 23.56
C LEU A 89 5.95 -3.57 23.32
N GLY A 90 5.09 -3.17 22.38
CA GLY A 90 5.02 -1.81 21.85
C GLY A 90 6.02 -1.57 20.71
N GLY A 91 5.77 -0.50 19.93
CA GLY A 91 6.52 -0.19 18.71
C GLY A 91 5.93 -0.82 17.45
N TRP A 92 6.51 -0.51 16.30
CA TRP A 92 6.02 -0.92 14.98
C TRP A 92 7.09 -1.73 14.23
N ASN A 93 6.70 -2.76 13.46
CA ASN A 93 7.65 -3.67 12.82
C ASN A 93 7.23 -4.21 11.46
#